data_AF-A0A858CL91-F1
#
_entry.id   AF-A0A858CL91-F1
#
_cell.length_a   1.000
_cell.length_b   1.000
_cell.length_c   1.000
_cell.angle_alpha   90.00
_cell.angle_beta   90.00
_cell.angle_gamma   90.00
#
_symmetry.space_group_name_H-M   'P 1'
#
loop_
_entity.id
_entity.type
_entity.pdbx_description
1 polymer ?
#
loop_
_entity_poly.entity_id
_entity_poly.type
_entity_poly.pdbx_seq_one_letter_code
_entity_poly.pdbx_strand_id
1 'polypeptide(L)'
;MSRKDPRRAYSVRLPPPVLRRIRARQAHSRGRRLMDTARVMLVKALSQDTPMRATCGAIAATIQPRLLQLPAADRAKLTALAQETGLREEQLICELLLASEDPATLDR
;
A
#
# COMPACT_ATOMS: atom_id res chain seq x y z
N MET A 1 0.85 -14.85 -20.23
CA MET A 1 0.81 -13.56 -19.51
C MET A 1 -0.51 -13.45 -18.75
N SER A 2 -0.48 -13.51 -17.43
CA SER A 2 -1.70 -13.50 -16.60
C SER A 2 -2.36 -12.12 -16.68
N ARG A 3 -3.51 -12.03 -17.35
CA ARG A 3 -4.31 -10.79 -17.42
C ARG A 3 -4.70 -10.44 -15.99
N LYS A 4 -4.17 -9.32 -15.50
CA LYS A 4 -4.53 -8.70 -14.22
C LYS A 4 -6.07 -8.59 -14.14
N ASP A 5 -6.72 -9.51 -13.41
CA ASP A 5 -8.18 -9.52 -13.24
C ASP A 5 -8.60 -8.26 -12.48
N PRO A 6 -9.34 -7.33 -13.11
CA PRO A 6 -9.73 -6.07 -12.49
C PRO A 6 -10.65 -6.28 -11.28
N ARG A 7 -11.37 -7.42 -11.19
CA ARG A 7 -12.24 -7.74 -10.05
C ARG A 7 -11.46 -8.05 -8.77
N ARG A 8 -10.16 -8.30 -8.87
CA ARG A 8 -9.27 -8.62 -7.74
C ARG A 8 -8.41 -7.44 -7.29
N ALA A 9 -8.60 -6.27 -7.90
CA ALA A 9 -7.87 -5.06 -7.56
C ALA A 9 -8.65 -4.23 -6.53
N TYR A 10 -7.94 -3.69 -5.54
CA TYR A 10 -8.47 -2.66 -4.66
C TYR A 10 -8.47 -1.32 -5.38
N SER A 11 -9.59 -0.62 -5.32
CA SER A 11 -9.69 0.78 -5.70
C SER A 11 -9.18 1.62 -4.54
N VAL A 12 -7.90 2.00 -4.56
CA VAL A 12 -7.26 2.73 -3.47
C VAL A 12 -7.05 4.19 -3.85
N ARG A 13 -7.40 5.09 -2.93
CA ARG A 13 -7.05 6.50 -3.04
C ARG A 13 -5.82 6.74 -2.18
N LEU A 14 -4.71 7.12 -2.80
CA LEU A 14 -3.44 7.31 -2.10
C LEU A 14 -3.19 8.81 -1.90
N PRO A 15 -3.10 9.30 -0.65
CA PRO A 15 -2.87 10.70 -0.40
C PRO A 15 -1.45 11.13 -0.84
N PRO A 16 -1.24 12.44 -1.10
CA PRO A 16 0.06 12.97 -1.52
C PRO A 16 1.28 12.47 -0.72
N PRO A 17 1.27 12.38 0.63
CA PRO A 17 2.40 11.85 1.39
C PRO A 17 2.72 10.38 1.04
N VAL A 18 1.70 9.53 0.87
CA VAL A 18 1.89 8.13 0.46
C VAL A 18 2.46 8.07 -0.96
N LEU A 19 1.93 8.87 -1.88
CA LEU A 19 2.43 8.91 -3.26
C LEU A 19 3.89 9.36 -3.32
N ARG A 20 4.29 10.35 -2.50
CA ARG A 20 5.69 10.79 -2.40
C ARG A 20 6.60 9.66 -1.94
N ARG A 21 6.21 8.89 -0.91
CA ARG A 21 6.97 7.73 -0.42
C ARG A 21 7.13 6.64 -1.49
N ILE A 22 6.03 6.28 -2.16
CA ILE A 22 6.08 5.28 -3.24
C ILE A 22 7.01 5.75 -4.35
N ARG A 23 6.95 7.03 -4.74
CA ARG A 23 7.84 7.60 -5.77
C ARG A 23 9.31 7.58 -5.35
N ALA A 24 9.60 7.91 -4.09
CA ALA A 24 10.96 7.84 -3.57
C ALA A 24 11.49 6.41 -3.68
N ARG A 25 10.72 5.41 -3.22
CA ARG A 25 11.09 3.99 -3.37
C ARG A 25 11.20 3.56 -4.84
N GLN A 26 10.32 4.09 -5.69
CA GLN A 26 10.32 3.81 -7.13
C GLN A 26 11.58 4.35 -7.81
N ALA A 27 12.11 5.50 -7.39
CA ALA A 27 13.34 6.06 -7.95
C ALA A 27 14.54 5.11 -7.80
N HIS A 28 14.57 4.33 -6.72
CA HIS A 28 15.59 3.28 -6.48
C HIS A 28 15.25 1.94 -7.16
N SER A 29 14.10 1.84 -7.82
CA SER A 29 13.70 0.64 -8.55
C SER A 29 14.05 0.79 -10.03
N ARG A 30 14.60 -0.27 -10.64
CA ARG A 30 15.01 -0.32 -12.07
C ARG A 30 13.79 -0.24 -13.01
N GLY A 31 13.10 0.89 -13.08
CA GLY A 31 11.95 1.12 -13.96
C GLY A 31 10.65 0.45 -13.52
N ARG A 32 10.49 0.08 -12.24
CA ARG A 32 9.24 -0.51 -11.76
C ARG A 32 8.12 0.53 -11.83
N ARG A 33 6.89 0.10 -12.13
CA ARG A 33 5.70 0.97 -12.12
C ARG A 33 5.35 1.39 -10.69
N LEU A 34 4.71 2.54 -10.54
CA LEU A 34 4.31 3.09 -9.25
C LEU A 34 3.46 2.09 -8.43
N MET A 35 2.41 1.51 -9.03
CA MET A 35 1.51 0.59 -8.31
C MET A 35 2.15 -0.77 -8.02
N ASP A 36 3.11 -1.21 -8.82
CA ASP A 36 3.87 -2.43 -8.52
C ASP A 36 4.88 -2.17 -7.39
N THR A 37 5.39 -0.94 -7.27
CA THR A 37 6.22 -0.51 -6.13
C THR A 37 5.38 -0.45 -4.85
N ALA A 38 4.19 0.18 -4.91
CA ALA A 38 3.23 0.20 -3.81
C ALA A 38 2.85 -1.22 -3.36
N ARG A 39 2.60 -2.13 -4.31
CA ARG A 39 2.33 -3.54 -4.02
C ARG A 39 3.46 -4.18 -3.21
N VAL A 40 4.72 -4.01 -3.63
CA VAL A 40 5.85 -4.63 -2.93
C VAL A 40 6.07 -4.02 -1.54
N MET A 41 5.92 -2.71 -1.40
CA MET A 41 5.94 -2.05 -0.10
C MET A 41 4.86 -2.61 0.82
N LEU A 42 3.63 -2.77 0.32
CA LEU A 42 2.51 -3.27 1.08
C LEU A 42 2.68 -4.75 1.48
N VAL A 43 3.11 -5.61 0.56
CA VAL A 43 3.39 -7.03 0.87
C VAL A 43 4.48 -7.13 1.93
N LYS A 44 5.53 -6.30 1.85
CA LYS A 44 6.55 -6.24 2.89
C LYS A 44 5.96 -5.81 4.24
N ALA A 45 5.16 -4.74 4.24
CA ALA A 45 4.51 -4.24 5.45
C ALA A 45 3.51 -5.26 6.06
N LEU A 46 2.86 -6.10 5.24
CA LEU A 46 1.98 -7.19 5.73
C LEU A 46 2.74 -8.44 6.19
N SER A 47 4.02 -8.55 5.84
CA SER A 47 4.92 -9.61 6.35
C SER A 47 5.64 -9.20 7.63
N GLN A 48 5.64 -7.91 7.96
CA GLN A 48 6.22 -7.34 9.16
C GLN A 48 5.06 -6.97 10.08
N ASP A 49 5.12 -7.28 11.39
CA ASP A 49 4.13 -6.77 12.36
C ASP A 49 4.33 -5.27 12.56
N THR A 50 3.90 -4.50 11.55
CA THR A 50 4.12 -3.07 11.47
C THR A 50 3.07 -2.39 12.35
N PRO A 51 3.47 -1.61 13.37
CA PRO A 51 2.51 -0.97 14.26
C PRO A 51 1.65 0.02 13.49
N MET A 52 0.33 -0.19 13.53
CA MET A 52 -0.62 0.65 12.83
C MET A 52 -0.99 1.86 13.69
N ARG A 53 -0.73 3.06 13.19
CA ARG A 53 -1.27 4.31 13.74
C ARG A 53 -2.36 4.77 12.79
N ALA A 54 -3.58 5.01 13.25
CA ALA A 54 -4.70 5.42 12.39
C ALA A 54 -4.55 6.89 11.90
N THR A 55 -3.50 7.18 11.14
CA THR A 55 -3.16 8.50 10.60
C THR A 55 -3.85 8.86 9.28
N CYS A 56 -4.19 7.89 8.44
CA CYS A 56 -4.91 8.00 7.17
C CYS A 56 -6.45 8.05 7.34
N GLY A 57 -6.94 8.66 8.43
CA GLY A 57 -8.36 8.72 8.76
C GLY A 57 -9.24 9.40 7.70
N ALA A 58 -8.73 10.41 6.99
CA ALA A 58 -9.45 11.12 5.94
C ALA A 58 -8.67 11.14 4.62
N ILE A 59 -9.00 10.22 3.72
CA ILE A 59 -8.46 10.23 2.36
C ILE A 59 -9.26 11.26 1.55
N ALA A 60 -8.58 12.30 1.05
CA ALA A 60 -9.23 13.40 0.34
C ALA A 60 -10.09 12.89 -0.85
N ALA A 61 -11.33 13.37 -0.91
CA ALA A 61 -12.29 12.99 -1.94
C ALA A 61 -11.81 13.28 -3.38
N THR A 62 -10.85 14.18 -3.53
CA THR A 62 -10.28 14.63 -4.82
C THR A 62 -9.20 13.70 -5.38
N ILE A 63 -8.75 12.71 -4.61
CA ILE A 63 -7.72 11.78 -5.07
C ILE A 63 -8.36 10.76 -6.02
N GLN A 64 -7.86 10.71 -7.25
CA GLN A 64 -8.28 9.70 -8.21
C GLN A 64 -7.97 8.29 -7.68
N PRO A 65 -8.94 7.36 -7.70
CA PRO A 65 -8.71 5.98 -7.32
C PRO A 65 -7.72 5.32 -8.26
N ARG A 66 -6.78 4.55 -7.70
CA ARG A 66 -5.83 3.72 -8.44
C ARG A 66 -6.09 2.26 -8.11
N LEU A 67 -5.88 1.39 -9.10
CA LEU A 67 -6.05 -0.05 -8.91
C LEU A 67 -4.76 -0.65 -8.33
N LEU A 68 -4.86 -1.24 -7.14
CA LEU A 68 -3.79 -1.99 -6.49
C LEU A 68 -4.15 -3.47 -6.46
N GLN A 69 -3.25 -4.32 -6.98
CA GLN A 69 -3.46 -5.76 -6.97
C GLN A 69 -2.57 -6.44 -5.95
N LEU A 70 -3.18 -7.27 -5.12
CA LEU A 70 -2.50 -8.05 -4.09
C LEU A 70 -2.71 -9.55 -4.32
N PRO A 71 -1.70 -10.39 -4.00
CA PRO A 71 -1.88 -11.83 -3.89
C PRO A 71 -3.01 -12.20 -2.92
N ALA A 72 -3.68 -13.32 -3.17
CA ALA A 72 -4.82 -13.74 -2.36
C ALA A 72 -4.50 -13.90 -0.86
N ALA A 73 -3.29 -14.38 -0.52
CA ALA A 73 -2.86 -14.52 0.87
C ALA A 73 -2.72 -13.15 1.56
N ASP A 74 -2.10 -12.17 0.91
CA ASP A 74 -1.93 -10.81 1.45
C ASP A 74 -3.27 -10.09 1.56
N ARG A 75 -4.22 -10.37 0.66
CA ARG A 75 -5.60 -9.90 0.77
C ARG A 75 -6.28 -10.42 2.02
N ALA A 76 -6.19 -11.72 2.28
CA ALA A 76 -6.78 -12.33 3.47
C ALA A 76 -6.19 -11.71 4.75
N LYS A 77 -4.86 -11.48 4.78
CA LYS A 77 -4.21 -10.78 5.89
C LYS A 77 -4.73 -9.36 6.08
N LEU A 78 -4.87 -8.60 5.00
CA LEU A 78 -5.40 -7.23 5.06
C LEU A 78 -6.84 -7.22 5.57
N THR A 79 -7.69 -8.14 5.11
CA THR A 79 -9.07 -8.27 5.58
C THR A 79 -9.13 -8.68 7.06
N ALA A 80 -8.25 -9.57 7.52
CA ALA A 80 -8.14 -9.91 8.94
C ALA A 80 -7.73 -8.71 9.79
N LEU A 81 -6.71 -7.96 9.36
CA LEU A 81 -6.29 -6.72 10.03
C LEU A 81 -7.41 -5.67 10.05
N ALA A 82 -8.24 -5.60 9.01
CA ALA A 82 -9.41 -4.70 8.98
C ALA A 82 -10.44 -5.06 10.05
N GLN A 83 -10.65 -6.35 10.28
CA GLN A 83 -11.54 -6.85 11.32
C GLN A 83 -10.97 -6.58 12.72
N GLU A 84 -9.67 -6.78 12.91
CA GLU A 84 -9.00 -6.57 14.21
C GLU A 84 -8.91 -5.10 14.62
N THR A 85 -8.63 -4.22 13.65
CA THR A 85 -8.44 -2.78 13.92
C THR A 85 -9.71 -1.95 13.78
N GLY A 86 -10.76 -2.49 13.15
CA GLY A 86 -11.97 -1.77 12.79
C GLY A 86 -11.79 -0.72 11.68
N LEU A 87 -10.61 -0.67 11.05
CA LEU A 87 -10.32 0.25 9.95
C LEU A 87 -10.75 -0.33 8.60
N ARG A 88 -11.07 0.53 7.64
CA ARG A 88 -11.33 0.08 6.27
C ARG A 88 -10.02 -0.35 5.59
N GLU A 89 -10.11 -1.34 4.69
CA GLU A 89 -8.94 -1.84 3.95
C GLU A 89 -8.16 -0.73 3.21
N GLU A 90 -8.85 0.27 2.66
CA GLU A 90 -8.19 1.43 2.02
C GLU A 90 -7.38 2.28 3.02
N GLN A 91 -7.88 2.45 4.24
CA GLN A 91 -7.17 3.17 5.31
C GLN A 91 -5.95 2.37 5.74
N LEU A 92 -6.10 1.06 5.96
CA LEU A 92 -4.99 0.17 6.28
C LEU A 92 -3.89 0.18 5.23
N ILE A 93 -4.25 0.12 3.95
CA ILE A 93 -3.29 0.21 2.85
C ILE A 93 -2.51 1.52 2.94
N CYS A 94 -3.19 2.62 3.22
CA CYS A 94 -2.55 3.92 3.40
C CYS A 94 -1.60 3.91 4.62
N GLU A 95 -2.04 3.40 5.78
CA GLU A 95 -1.20 3.32 6.98
C GLU A 95 0.04 2.47 6.75
N LEU A 96 -0.12 1.27 6.19
CA LEU A 96 0.98 0.34 5.95
C LEU A 96 2.00 0.92 4.97
N LEU A 97 1.53 1.65 3.96
CA LEU A 97 2.40 2.35 3.02
C LEU A 97 3.06 3.59 3.62
N LEU A 98 2.43 4.24 4.61
CA LEU A 98 3.08 5.31 5.38
C LEU A 98 4.09 4.74 6.38
N ALA A 99 3.76 3.65 7.07
CA ALA A 99 4.59 3.06 8.12
C ALA A 99 5.78 2.27 7.56
N SER A 100 5.70 1.83 6.31
CA SER A 100 6.85 1.23 5.60
C SER A 100 8.00 2.24 5.56
N GLU A 101 9.05 1.95 6.34
CA GLU A 101 10.19 2.82 6.61
C GLU A 101 10.87 3.45 5.38
N ASP A 102 11.52 4.57 5.67
CA ASP A 102 12.22 5.50 4.78
C ASP A 102 13.20 4.84 3.79
N PRO A 103 13.40 5.45 2.60
CA PRO A 103 14.47 5.07 1.66
C PRO A 103 15.89 5.26 2.24
N ALA A 104 16.06 5.91 3.39
CA ALA A 104 17.35 6.18 4.03
C ALA A 104 18.04 4.92 4.61
N THR A 105 17.35 3.78 4.72
CA THR A 105 17.94 2.52 5.20
C THR A 105 18.43 1.59 4.07
N LEU A 106 18.49 2.07 2.82
CA LEU A 106 18.97 1.28 1.67
C LEU A 106 20.45 1.50 1.30
N ASP A 107 21.18 2.35 2.01
CA ASP A 107 22.63 2.58 1.81
C ASP A 107 23.51 1.77 2.77
N ARG A 108 23.20 0.49 2.96
CA ARG A 108 24.15 -0.46 3.58
C ARG A 108 24.20 -1.77 2.82
#